data_AF-A0A356FUL5-F1
#
_entry.id   AF-A0A356FUL5-F1
#
_cell.length_a   1.000
_cell.length_b   1.000
_cell.length_c   1.000
_cell.angle_alpha   90.00
_cell.angle_beta   90.00
_cell.angle_gamma   90.00
#
_symmetry.space_group_name_H-M   'P 1'
#
loop_
_entity.id
_entity.type
_entity.pdbx_description
1 polymer ?
#
loop_
_entity_poly.entity_id
_entity_poly.type
_entity_poly.pdbx_seq_one_letter_code
_entity_poly.pdbx_strand_id
1 'polypeptide(L)'
;MKNTVLLLTLNISCALLHSLHAGNATWRSGGDINFANPNNWSPNFTIPSEGDTAILKINQSAVLSDTISLGQLRIGQNAAAGNTATVELAAGSELKVSSAHIGYSLGSDNYRGTPSAGVGLLTVNGSLLAENLFIGNAGQKSSSNNATGTVVIN
;
A
#
# COMPACT_ATOMS: atom_id res chain seq x y z
N MET A 1 -27.14 -36.67 7.55
CA MET A 1 -25.91 -36.45 6.74
C MET A 1 -26.03 -35.41 5.62
N LYS A 2 -27.22 -35.02 5.14
CA LYS A 2 -27.36 -34.01 4.06
C LYS A 2 -27.10 -32.55 4.49
N ASN A 3 -27.38 -32.17 5.73
CA ASN A 3 -27.24 -30.78 6.19
C ASN A 3 -25.78 -30.37 6.48
N THR A 4 -24.97 -31.31 6.96
CA THR A 4 -23.55 -31.05 7.33
C THR A 4 -22.68 -30.80 6.10
N VAL A 5 -22.96 -31.50 5.00
CA VAL A 5 -22.24 -31.33 3.73
C VAL A 5 -22.55 -29.97 3.10
N LEU A 6 -23.81 -29.53 3.17
CA LEU A 6 -24.26 -28.24 2.62
C LEU A 6 -23.66 -27.03 3.36
N LEU A 7 -23.53 -27.11 4.69
CA LEU A 7 -22.86 -26.06 5.47
C LEU A 7 -21.36 -25.98 5.19
N LEU A 8 -20.70 -27.13 4.97
CA LEU A 8 -19.27 -27.18 4.71
C LEU A 8 -18.94 -26.61 3.31
N THR A 9 -19.73 -26.94 2.29
CA THR A 9 -19.54 -26.40 0.94
C THR A 9 -19.80 -24.90 0.88
N LEU A 10 -20.80 -24.38 1.59
CA LEU A 10 -21.10 -22.94 1.61
C LEU A 10 -19.98 -22.12 2.27
N ASN A 11 -19.42 -22.59 3.39
CA ASN A 11 -18.30 -21.93 4.06
C ASN A 11 -17.01 -21.94 3.21
N ILE A 12 -16.71 -23.05 2.53
CA ILE A 12 -15.55 -23.13 1.62
C ILE A 12 -15.74 -22.16 0.46
N SER A 13 -16.96 -22.05 -0.08
CA SER A 13 -17.27 -21.13 -1.18
C SER A 13 -17.12 -19.67 -0.76
N CYS A 14 -17.63 -19.29 0.43
CA CYS A 14 -17.44 -17.94 0.97
C CYS A 14 -15.98 -17.60 1.28
N ALA A 15 -15.20 -18.54 1.84
CA ALA A 15 -13.78 -18.34 2.09
C ALA A 15 -12.99 -18.18 0.78
N LEU A 16 -13.33 -18.97 -0.25
CA LEU A 16 -12.74 -18.86 -1.59
C LEU A 16 -13.12 -17.53 -2.29
N LEU A 17 -14.35 -17.06 -2.10
CA LEU A 17 -14.83 -15.77 -2.63
C LEU A 17 -14.10 -14.57 -2.00
N HIS A 18 -13.78 -14.60 -0.71
CA HIS A 18 -12.96 -13.56 -0.06
C HIS A 18 -11.50 -13.61 -0.49
N SER A 19 -10.96 -14.79 -0.80
CA SER A 19 -9.60 -14.92 -1.34
C SER A 19 -9.44 -14.52 -2.81
N LEU A 20 -10.54 -14.15 -3.51
CA LEU A 20 -10.52 -14.02 -4.96
C LEU A 20 -10.15 -12.63 -5.50
N HIS A 21 -10.03 -11.59 -4.69
CA HIS A 21 -9.67 -10.26 -5.21
C HIS A 21 -8.79 -9.46 -4.26
N ALA A 22 -7.56 -9.91 -4.03
CA ALA A 22 -6.48 -8.99 -3.65
C ALA A 22 -6.33 -7.97 -4.77
N GLY A 23 -6.81 -6.74 -4.56
CA GLY A 23 -6.78 -5.71 -5.59
C GLY A 23 -5.73 -4.63 -5.30
N ASN A 24 -5.41 -3.87 -6.34
CA ASN A 24 -4.45 -2.77 -6.26
C ASN A 24 -5.22 -1.44 -6.11
N ALA A 25 -5.34 -0.94 -4.89
CA ALA A 25 -5.95 0.36 -4.60
C ALA A 25 -4.91 1.46 -4.79
N THR A 26 -5.08 2.29 -5.83
CA THR A 26 -4.18 3.44 -6.05
C THR A 26 -4.76 4.67 -5.39
N TRP A 27 -3.95 5.36 -4.59
CA TRP A 27 -4.29 6.64 -3.97
C TRP A 27 -4.43 7.75 -5.01
N ARG A 28 -5.37 8.68 -4.79
CA ARG A 28 -5.74 9.75 -5.73
C ARG A 28 -5.99 11.11 -5.09
N SER A 29 -5.86 11.26 -3.77
CA SER A 29 -6.14 12.54 -3.12
C SER A 29 -5.18 13.65 -3.56
N GLY A 30 -5.72 14.87 -3.69
CA GLY A 30 -4.98 16.13 -3.77
C GLY A 30 -5.39 17.16 -2.70
N GLY A 31 -6.13 16.73 -1.67
CA GLY A 31 -6.72 17.61 -0.67
C GLY A 31 -6.81 16.95 0.72
N ASP A 32 -7.93 16.30 1.03
CA ASP A 32 -8.07 15.53 2.27
C ASP A 32 -7.15 14.31 2.23
N ILE A 33 -6.19 14.25 3.15
CA ILE A 33 -5.17 13.20 3.21
C ILE A 33 -5.55 12.04 4.12
N ASN A 34 -6.77 11.99 4.68
CA ASN A 34 -7.19 10.88 5.53
C ASN A 34 -7.20 9.55 4.76
N PHE A 35 -6.35 8.60 5.18
CA PHE A 35 -6.20 7.27 4.58
C PHE A 35 -7.52 6.51 4.50
N ALA A 36 -8.39 6.69 5.50
CA ALA A 36 -9.69 6.05 5.60
C ALA A 36 -10.80 6.75 4.80
N ASN A 37 -10.52 7.85 4.09
CA ASN A 37 -11.53 8.47 3.24
C ASN A 37 -11.66 7.67 1.92
N PRO A 38 -12.83 7.07 1.65
CA PRO A 38 -13.00 6.20 0.47
C PRO A 38 -12.85 6.95 -0.86
N ASN A 39 -13.06 8.26 -0.88
CA ASN A 39 -12.93 9.09 -2.08
C ASN A 39 -11.47 9.26 -2.53
N ASN A 40 -10.51 8.91 -1.67
CA ASN A 40 -9.09 9.03 -1.95
C ASN A 40 -8.53 7.83 -2.73
N TRP A 41 -9.33 6.79 -2.98
CA TRP A 41 -8.90 5.58 -3.67
C TRP A 41 -9.37 5.51 -5.12
N SER A 42 -8.82 4.57 -5.90
CA SER A 42 -9.18 4.35 -7.30
C SER A 42 -10.67 4.03 -7.47
N PRO A 43 -11.28 4.35 -8.63
CA PRO A 43 -12.69 4.01 -8.87
C PRO A 43 -12.91 2.51 -8.64
N ASN A 44 -14.02 2.17 -7.97
CA ASN A 44 -14.36 0.82 -7.52
C ASN A 44 -13.56 0.29 -6.31
N PHE A 45 -12.74 1.13 -5.67
CA PHE A 45 -12.20 0.86 -4.34
C PHE A 45 -12.87 1.78 -3.33
N THR A 46 -13.32 1.23 -2.20
CA THR A 46 -13.72 2.02 -1.03
C THR A 46 -12.47 2.36 -0.23
N ILE A 47 -11.98 1.42 0.58
CA ILE A 47 -10.75 1.52 1.36
C ILE A 47 -10.07 0.15 1.22
N PRO A 48 -8.78 0.08 0.87
CA PRO A 48 -8.09 -1.19 0.79
C PRO A 48 -8.10 -1.89 2.16
N SER A 49 -8.22 -3.21 2.12
CA SER A 49 -8.42 -4.07 3.29
C SER A 49 -7.44 -5.23 3.29
N GLU A 50 -7.66 -6.23 4.14
CA GLU A 50 -6.80 -7.40 4.24
C GLU A 50 -6.65 -8.09 2.87
N GLY A 51 -5.41 -8.36 2.47
CA GLY A 51 -5.07 -8.91 1.16
C GLY A 51 -4.89 -7.86 0.06
N ASP A 52 -5.42 -6.64 0.21
CA ASP A 52 -5.26 -5.59 -0.80
C ASP A 52 -3.87 -4.94 -0.76
N THR A 53 -3.48 -4.39 -1.91
CA THR A 53 -2.29 -3.55 -2.04
C THR A 53 -2.68 -2.08 -2.12
N ALA A 54 -2.30 -1.30 -1.11
CA ALA A 54 -2.40 0.16 -1.14
C ALA A 54 -1.17 0.77 -1.82
N ILE A 55 -1.38 1.63 -2.81
CA ILE A 55 -0.32 2.20 -3.64
C ILE A 55 -0.40 3.73 -3.61
N LEU A 56 0.63 4.36 -3.02
CA LEU A 56 0.86 5.80 -3.11
C LEU A 56 2.00 6.08 -4.09
N LYS A 57 1.67 6.89 -5.11
CA LYS A 57 2.58 7.34 -6.17
C LYS A 57 3.14 8.72 -5.82
N ILE A 58 3.88 9.28 -6.76
CA ILE A 58 4.56 10.59 -6.71
C ILE A 58 3.70 11.72 -6.11
N ASN A 59 4.27 12.50 -5.19
CA ASN A 59 3.67 13.71 -4.60
C ASN A 59 2.30 13.48 -3.95
N GLN A 60 2.11 12.29 -3.40
CA GLN A 60 0.92 11.95 -2.64
C GLN A 60 1.26 11.87 -1.17
N SER A 61 0.33 12.33 -0.34
CA SER A 61 0.43 12.24 1.10
C SER A 61 -0.84 11.60 1.64
N ALA A 62 -0.68 10.73 2.63
CA ALA A 62 -1.78 10.19 3.42
C ALA A 62 -1.44 10.20 4.90
N VAL A 63 -2.44 10.41 5.74
CA VAL A 63 -2.38 10.29 7.19
C VAL A 63 -3.35 9.20 7.60
N LEU A 64 -2.86 8.23 8.34
CA LEU A 64 -3.62 7.14 8.91
C LEU A 64 -3.81 7.46 10.40
N SER A 65 -5.06 7.66 10.81
CA SER A 65 -5.42 8.02 12.18
C SER A 65 -6.15 6.90 12.94
N ASP A 66 -6.46 5.80 12.27
CA ASP A 66 -7.26 4.68 12.80
C ASP A 66 -6.46 3.36 12.80
N THR A 67 -7.13 2.22 12.98
CA THR A 67 -6.53 0.89 12.79
C THR A 67 -6.90 0.32 11.42
N ILE A 68 -5.92 -0.11 10.63
CA ILE A 68 -6.15 -0.77 9.34
C ILE A 68 -5.25 -1.99 9.15
N SER A 69 -5.74 -2.97 8.40
CA SER A 69 -4.97 -4.15 7.97
C SER A 69 -4.98 -4.24 6.45
N LEU A 70 -3.81 -4.44 5.85
CA LEU A 70 -3.62 -4.54 4.39
C LEU A 70 -2.78 -5.78 4.07
N GLY A 71 -2.86 -6.28 2.84
CA GLY A 71 -1.84 -7.21 2.35
C GLY A 71 -0.50 -6.51 2.17
N GLN A 72 -0.51 -5.38 1.46
CA GLN A 72 0.71 -4.65 1.15
C GLN A 72 0.51 -3.13 1.14
N LEU A 73 1.50 -2.40 1.65
CA LEU A 73 1.63 -0.95 1.46
C LEU A 73 2.82 -0.65 0.54
N ARG A 74 2.61 0.17 -0.51
CA ARG A 74 3.66 0.67 -1.39
C ARG A 74 3.66 2.18 -1.40
N ILE A 75 4.78 2.79 -1.03
CA ILE A 75 4.95 4.24 -0.96
C ILE A 75 6.03 4.68 -1.94
N GLY A 76 5.73 5.69 -2.74
CA GLY A 76 6.71 6.35 -3.59
C GLY A 76 6.91 5.65 -4.92
N GLN A 77 5.90 4.91 -5.41
CA GLN A 77 6.02 4.22 -6.69
C GLN A 77 6.27 5.22 -7.81
N ASN A 78 7.41 5.04 -8.49
CA ASN A 78 7.86 5.81 -9.65
C ASN A 78 8.05 7.32 -9.42
N ALA A 79 8.30 7.77 -8.19
CA ALA A 79 8.61 9.16 -7.89
C ALA A 79 9.99 9.59 -8.42
N ALA A 80 9.98 10.44 -9.45
CA ALA A 80 11.19 11.12 -9.93
C ALA A 80 11.91 11.85 -8.78
N ALA A 81 13.24 11.96 -8.86
CA ALA A 81 14.06 12.64 -7.85
C ALA A 81 13.48 14.02 -7.48
N GLY A 82 13.41 14.31 -6.18
CA GLY A 82 12.83 15.55 -5.64
C GLY A 82 11.32 15.50 -5.38
N ASN A 83 10.62 14.46 -5.85
CA ASN A 83 9.21 14.23 -5.52
C ASN A 83 9.11 13.08 -4.54
N THR A 84 8.31 13.22 -3.48
CA THR A 84 8.20 12.19 -2.42
C THR A 84 6.74 11.85 -2.21
N ALA A 85 6.45 10.56 -2.03
CA ALA A 85 5.18 10.13 -1.48
C ALA A 85 5.32 9.88 0.03
N THR A 86 4.35 10.29 0.83
CA THR A 86 4.39 10.18 2.28
C THR A 86 3.19 9.42 2.82
N VAL A 87 3.43 8.57 3.82
CA VAL A 87 2.38 8.07 4.71
C VAL A 87 2.81 8.39 6.13
N GLU A 88 1.91 8.96 6.91
CA GLU A 88 2.07 9.15 8.34
C GLU A 88 1.10 8.24 9.09
N LEU A 89 1.60 7.47 10.04
CA LEU A 89 0.80 6.79 11.05
C LEU A 89 0.70 7.76 12.24
N ALA A 90 -0.46 8.35 12.47
CA ALA A 90 -0.66 9.29 13.57
C ALA A 90 -0.56 8.59 14.93
N ALA A 91 -0.37 9.35 16.01
CA ALA A 91 -0.36 8.79 17.36
C ALA A 91 -1.68 8.07 17.67
N GLY A 92 -1.60 6.86 18.23
CA GLY A 92 -2.75 6.02 18.54
C GLY A 92 -3.33 5.23 17.35
N SER A 93 -2.77 5.39 16.16
CA SER A 93 -3.12 4.60 14.97
C SER A 93 -2.36 3.27 14.91
N GLU A 94 -2.86 2.31 14.12
CA GLU A 94 -2.20 1.03 13.90
C GLU A 94 -2.32 0.57 12.45
N LEU A 95 -1.18 0.23 11.83
CA LEU A 95 -1.12 -0.37 10.50
C LEU A 95 -0.57 -1.80 10.59
N LYS A 96 -1.37 -2.78 10.12
CA LYS A 96 -0.93 -4.18 9.95
C LYS A 96 -0.74 -4.48 8.47
N VAL A 97 0.41 -5.03 8.10
CA VAL A 97 0.72 -5.40 6.71
C VAL A 97 1.54 -6.68 6.63
N SER A 98 1.31 -7.50 5.60
CA SER A 98 2.27 -8.57 5.27
C SER A 98 3.56 -8.00 4.68
N SER A 99 3.47 -6.89 3.92
CA SER A 99 4.68 -6.15 3.56
C SER A 99 4.48 -4.65 3.35
N ALA A 100 5.46 -3.86 3.76
CA ALA A 100 5.58 -2.43 3.44
C ALA A 100 6.79 -2.20 2.52
N HIS A 101 6.59 -1.45 1.44
CA HIS A 101 7.61 -1.14 0.43
C HIS A 101 7.74 0.38 0.33
N ILE A 102 8.84 0.91 0.85
CA ILE A 102 9.07 2.35 1.00
C ILE A 102 10.15 2.78 0.02
N GLY A 103 9.81 3.69 -0.89
CA GLY A 103 10.67 4.01 -2.01
C GLY A 103 10.78 2.80 -2.92
N TYR A 104 9.78 2.63 -3.78
CA TYR A 104 9.61 1.43 -4.60
C TYR A 104 9.57 1.78 -6.08
N SER A 105 10.12 0.90 -6.93
CA SER A 105 9.98 1.04 -8.37
C SER A 105 9.83 -0.29 -9.10
N LEU A 106 9.04 -0.28 -10.16
CA LEU A 106 8.96 -1.33 -11.17
C LEU A 106 9.81 -0.94 -12.39
N GLY A 107 10.80 -1.75 -12.75
CA GLY A 107 11.72 -1.44 -13.87
C GLY A 107 11.05 -1.26 -15.24
N SER A 108 9.79 -1.67 -15.41
CA SER A 108 8.98 -1.46 -16.62
C SER A 108 8.17 -0.17 -16.62
N ASP A 109 8.00 0.48 -15.46
CA ASP A 109 7.17 1.67 -15.35
C ASP A 109 7.99 2.91 -15.69
N ASN A 110 7.83 3.41 -16.91
CA ASN A 110 8.23 4.78 -17.22
C ASN A 110 7.09 5.71 -16.83
N TYR A 111 7.18 6.39 -15.67
CA TYR A 111 6.25 7.47 -15.39
C TYR A 111 6.59 8.67 -16.26
N ARG A 112 5.74 8.96 -17.26
CA ARG A 112 5.89 10.11 -18.19
C ARG A 112 7.26 10.14 -18.90
N GLY A 113 7.81 8.98 -19.26
CA GLY A 113 9.07 8.89 -20.02
C GLY A 113 10.35 9.19 -19.22
N THR A 114 10.26 9.38 -17.90
CA THR A 114 11.42 9.53 -17.02
C THR A 114 11.77 8.17 -16.41
N PRO A 115 13.06 7.77 -16.33
CA PRO A 115 13.46 6.57 -15.60
C PRO A 115 12.85 6.60 -14.21
N SER A 116 12.16 5.53 -13.84
CA SER A 116 11.49 5.47 -12.54
C SER A 116 12.54 5.49 -11.43
N ALA A 117 12.67 6.61 -10.73
CA ALA A 117 13.11 6.61 -9.34
C ALA A 117 11.90 6.31 -8.46
N GLY A 118 12.10 5.72 -7.29
CA GLY A 118 11.01 5.45 -6.34
C GLY A 118 11.31 6.10 -5.01
N VAL A 119 10.69 7.24 -4.68
CA VAL A 119 10.97 7.99 -3.45
C VAL A 119 9.77 7.99 -2.51
N GLY A 120 9.92 7.34 -1.36
CA GLY A 120 8.85 7.18 -0.37
C GLY A 120 9.33 7.46 1.05
N LEU A 121 8.44 8.02 1.87
CA LEU A 121 8.64 8.27 3.30
C LEU A 121 7.48 7.67 4.09
N LEU A 122 7.81 6.86 5.09
CA LEU A 122 6.87 6.40 6.11
C LEU A 122 7.26 7.03 7.46
N THR A 123 6.38 7.82 8.04
CA THR A 123 6.53 8.32 9.41
C THR A 123 5.63 7.51 10.33
N VAL A 124 6.18 6.95 11.40
CA VAL A 124 5.49 6.10 12.36
C VAL A 124 5.45 6.82 13.71
N ASN A 125 4.35 7.54 13.97
CA ASN A 125 4.02 8.08 15.29
C ASN A 125 3.04 7.16 16.07
N GLY A 126 2.44 6.18 15.37
CA GLY A 126 1.59 5.12 15.93
C GLY A 126 2.28 3.75 15.89
N SER A 127 1.51 2.70 15.63
CA SER A 127 2.01 1.31 15.57
C SER A 127 2.11 0.80 14.13
N LEU A 128 3.25 0.19 13.78
CA LEU A 128 3.43 -0.55 12.53
C LEU A 128 3.71 -2.04 12.85
N LEU A 129 2.83 -2.93 12.42
CA LEU A 129 3.02 -4.36 12.46
C LEU A 129 3.21 -4.87 11.03
N ALA A 130 4.47 -4.99 10.60
CA ALA A 130 4.83 -5.47 9.27
C ALA A 130 5.56 -6.81 9.37
N GLU A 131 5.12 -7.84 8.64
CA GLU A 131 5.91 -9.08 8.53
C GLU A 131 7.22 -8.82 7.76
N ASN A 132 7.16 -7.97 6.74
CA ASN A 132 8.31 -7.58 5.93
C ASN A 132 8.33 -6.07 5.68
N LEU A 133 9.52 -5.47 5.77
CA LEU A 133 9.74 -4.06 5.43
C LEU A 133 10.88 -3.95 4.40
N PHE A 134 10.57 -3.37 3.24
CA PHE A 134 11.52 -3.14 2.14
C PHE A 134 11.73 -1.64 1.96
N ILE A 135 12.98 -1.19 1.91
CA ILE A 135 13.36 0.23 1.82
C ILE A 135 14.28 0.43 0.62
N GLY A 136 13.97 1.38 -0.26
CA GLY A 136 14.74 1.63 -1.48
C GLY A 136 14.69 0.45 -2.45
N ASN A 137 13.50 -0.16 -2.60
CA ASN A 137 13.32 -1.39 -3.34
C ASN A 137 13.14 -1.13 -4.84
N ALA A 138 14.21 -1.37 -5.61
CA ALA A 138 14.11 -1.51 -7.06
C ALA A 138 13.63 -2.93 -7.39
N GLY A 139 12.35 -3.07 -7.78
CA GLY A 139 11.73 -4.35 -8.13
C GLY A 139 12.35 -5.06 -9.33
N GLN A 140 13.25 -4.40 -10.08
CA GLN A 140 14.06 -5.02 -11.13
C GLN A 140 15.49 -4.45 -11.14
N LYS A 141 16.47 -5.34 -11.39
CA LYS A 141 17.92 -5.14 -11.26
C LYS A 141 18.56 -4.27 -12.36
N SER A 142 17.80 -3.75 -13.32
CA SER A 142 18.36 -2.95 -14.42
C SER A 142 18.69 -1.51 -13.98
N SER A 143 19.82 -1.03 -14.48
CA SER A 143 20.73 -0.09 -13.82
C SER A 143 20.38 1.40 -13.92
N SER A 144 19.12 1.79 -13.75
CA SER A 144 18.73 3.22 -13.64
C SER A 144 17.66 3.49 -12.59
N ASN A 145 17.38 2.49 -11.75
CA ASN A 145 16.27 2.51 -10.83
C ASN A 145 16.70 3.00 -9.44
N ASN A 146 16.84 4.32 -9.29
CA ASN A 146 17.21 4.93 -8.01
C ASN A 146 15.99 5.02 -7.10
N ALA A 147 15.68 3.93 -6.40
CA ALA A 147 14.66 3.93 -5.36
C ALA A 147 15.27 4.33 -4.01
N THR A 148 14.68 5.31 -3.34
CA THR A 148 15.06 5.79 -2.01
C THR A 148 13.85 5.71 -1.09
N GLY A 149 13.94 4.89 -0.06
CA GLY A 149 12.95 4.84 1.00
C GLY A 149 13.50 5.44 2.29
N THR A 150 12.63 6.09 3.05
CA THR A 150 12.93 6.54 4.41
C THR A 150 11.82 6.09 5.35
N VAL A 151 12.20 5.54 6.50
CA VAL A 151 11.28 5.26 7.60
C VAL A 151 11.75 6.04 8.82
N VAL A 152 10.85 6.84 9.39
CA VAL A 152 11.09 7.59 10.63
C VAL A 152 10.17 7.02 11.70
N ILE A 153 10.73 6.58 12.82
CA ILE A 153 9.97 6.03 13.96
C ILE A 153 10.16 6.99 15.13
N ASN A 154 9.06 7.52 15.67
CA ASN A 154 9.05 8.50 16.76
C ASN A 154 8.47 7.93 18.05
#